data_AF-A0A0Q7M843-F1
#
_entry.id   AF-A0A0Q7M843-F1
#
_cell.length_a   1.000
_cell.length_b   1.000
_cell.length_c   1.000
_cell.angle_alpha   90.00
_cell.angle_beta   90.00
_cell.angle_gamma   90.00
#
_symmetry.space_group_name_H-M   'P 1'
#
loop_
_entity.id
_entity.type
_entity.pdbx_description
1 polymer ?
#
loop_
_entity_poly.entity_id
_entity_poly.type
_entity_poly.pdbx_seq_one_letter_code
_entity_poly.pdbx_strand_id
1 'polypeptide(L)'
;MGWRTGWLAGSDLLRALLSACVMLSAVVHLDLWANGMNTLDVVGPAFLLNGVGGLVLGVLVLVWRHWLPLLGAIGFGVATLTAFIISTTPGGFFGVHEQWVGIPVWLSAISEIGAIVLGVAALLVERRAPVPVA
;
A
#
# COMPACT_ATOMS: atom_id res chain seq x y z
N MET A 1 -2.21 -26.88 21.83
CA MET A 1 -1.18 -26.19 21.01
C MET A 1 -1.68 -25.66 19.65
N GLY A 2 -2.59 -26.33 18.92
CA GLY A 2 -2.91 -25.98 17.52
C GLY A 2 -3.59 -24.62 17.23
N TRP A 3 -4.23 -23.99 18.22
CA TRP A 3 -4.93 -22.72 18.01
C TRP A 3 -3.96 -21.53 17.88
N ARG A 4 -2.91 -21.47 18.71
CA ARG A 4 -1.93 -20.37 18.68
C ARG A 4 -1.08 -20.38 17.40
N THR A 5 -0.74 -21.56 16.88
CA THR A 5 -0.03 -21.71 15.61
C THR A 5 -0.88 -21.27 14.41
N GLY A 6 -2.19 -21.51 14.43
CA GLY A 6 -3.11 -21.05 13.38
C GLY A 6 -3.23 -19.51 13.32
N TRP A 7 -3.28 -18.84 14.47
CA TRP A 7 -3.33 -17.36 14.53
C TRP A 7 -2.06 -16.70 13.99
N LEU A 8 -0.89 -17.21 14.37
CA LEU A 8 0.39 -16.70 13.89
C LEU A 8 0.53 -16.90 12.37
N ALA A 9 0.20 -18.09 11.87
CA ALA A 9 0.20 -18.36 10.43
C ALA A 9 -0.79 -17.46 9.65
N GLY A 10 -1.96 -17.17 10.23
CA GLY A 10 -2.94 -16.26 9.64
C GLY A 10 -2.43 -14.81 9.58
N SER A 11 -1.81 -14.31 10.65
CA SER A 11 -1.18 -12.98 10.67
C SER A 11 -0.03 -12.91 9.67
N ASP A 12 0.83 -13.93 9.61
CA ASP A 12 1.96 -13.98 8.68
C ASP A 12 1.51 -13.92 7.22
N LEU A 13 0.46 -14.68 6.87
CA LEU A 13 -0.13 -14.67 5.54
C LEU A 13 -0.71 -13.29 5.20
N LEU A 14 -1.45 -12.67 6.12
CA LEU A 14 -2.01 -11.33 5.92
C LEU A 14 -0.90 -10.29 5.69
N ARG A 15 0.17 -10.33 6.48
CA ARG A 15 1.32 -9.42 6.31
C ARG A 15 2.06 -9.67 4.99
N ALA A 16 2.19 -10.93 4.57
CA ALA A 16 2.79 -11.28 3.29
C ALA A 16 1.98 -10.73 2.10
N LEU A 17 0.66 -10.95 2.10
CA LEU A 17 -0.23 -10.43 1.05
C LEU A 17 -0.26 -8.89 1.06
N LEU A 18 -0.34 -8.28 2.24
CA LEU A 18 -0.27 -6.83 2.39
C LEU A 18 1.03 -6.25 1.81
N SER A 19 2.17 -6.86 2.16
CA SER A 19 3.47 -6.46 1.62
C SER A 19 3.50 -6.59 0.10
N ALA A 20 2.96 -7.68 -0.46
CA ALA A 20 2.90 -7.87 -1.90
C ALA A 20 2.07 -6.77 -2.59
N CYS A 21 0.92 -6.39 -2.01
CA CYS A 21 0.10 -5.28 -2.50
C CYS A 21 0.86 -3.95 -2.48
N VAL A 22 1.46 -3.59 -1.35
CA VAL A 22 2.23 -2.33 -1.21
C VAL A 22 3.41 -2.32 -2.19
N MET A 23 4.17 -3.42 -2.29
CA MET A 23 5.30 -3.51 -3.20
C MET A 23 4.89 -3.44 -4.67
N LEU A 24 3.77 -4.06 -5.06
CA LEU A 24 3.25 -3.97 -6.41
C LEU A 24 2.88 -2.53 -6.76
N SER A 25 2.13 -1.84 -5.90
CA SER A 25 1.79 -0.43 -6.08
C SER A 25 3.05 0.44 -6.19
N ALA A 26 4.04 0.20 -5.33
CA ALA A 26 5.31 0.90 -5.33
C ALA A 26 6.09 0.75 -6.66
N VAL A 27 6.17 -0.48 -7.18
CA VAL A 27 6.81 -0.75 -8.49
C VAL A 27 6.07 -0.06 -9.62
N VAL A 28 4.73 -0.10 -9.62
CA VAL A 28 3.92 0.61 -10.62
C VAL A 28 4.14 2.12 -10.57
N HIS A 29 4.27 2.72 -9.38
CA HIS A 29 4.59 4.15 -9.27
C HIS A 29 5.99 4.48 -9.81
N LEU A 30 6.98 3.61 -9.60
CA LEU A 30 8.32 3.80 -10.18
C LEU A 30 8.32 3.66 -11.70
N ASP A 31 7.52 2.73 -12.23
CA ASP A 31 7.33 2.57 -13.68
C ASP A 31 6.68 3.83 -14.29
N LEU A 32 5.58 4.31 -13.72
CA LEU A 32 4.91 5.54 -14.16
C LEU A 32 5.82 6.77 -14.01
N TRP A 33 6.64 6.81 -12.96
CA TRP A 33 7.67 7.84 -12.78
C TRP A 33 8.67 7.83 -13.93
N ALA A 34 9.23 6.67 -14.25
CA ALA A 34 10.21 6.53 -15.33
C ALA A 34 9.59 6.80 -16.73
N ASN A 35 8.29 6.52 -16.89
CA ASN A 35 7.57 6.65 -18.16
C ASN A 35 6.91 8.04 -18.36
N GLY A 36 7.25 9.04 -17.55
CA GLY A 36 6.93 10.45 -17.85
C GLY A 36 6.49 11.29 -16.66
N MET A 37 6.02 10.69 -15.56
CA MET A 37 5.61 11.47 -14.38
C MET A 37 6.80 12.22 -13.75
N ASN A 38 8.04 11.75 -13.97
CA ASN A 38 9.26 12.43 -13.52
C ASN A 38 9.48 13.84 -14.10
N THR A 39 8.79 14.20 -15.18
CA THR A 39 8.86 15.54 -15.79
C THR A 39 7.98 16.57 -15.10
N LEU A 40 7.12 16.14 -14.17
CA LEU A 40 6.16 17.00 -13.48
C LEU A 40 6.74 17.50 -12.14
N ASP A 41 6.72 18.81 -11.93
CA ASP A 41 7.39 19.46 -10.79
C ASP A 41 6.93 18.94 -9.42
N VAL A 42 5.62 18.73 -9.23
CA VAL A 42 5.05 18.27 -7.94
C VAL A 42 4.81 16.77 -7.95
N VAL A 43 4.26 16.25 -9.04
CA VAL A 43 3.84 14.85 -9.15
C VAL A 43 5.04 13.92 -9.29
N GLY A 44 6.09 14.33 -10.01
CA GLY A 44 7.30 13.52 -10.19
C GLY A 44 7.97 13.14 -8.87
N PRO A 45 8.37 14.11 -8.02
CA PRO A 45 8.94 13.80 -6.71
C PRO A 45 7.99 12.98 -5.82
N ALA A 46 6.68 13.23 -5.89
CA ALA A 46 5.69 12.48 -5.12
C ALA A 46 5.57 11.02 -5.56
N PHE A 47 5.64 10.73 -6.87
CA PHE A 47 5.65 9.37 -7.40
C PHE A 47 6.93 8.62 -7.01
N LEU A 48 8.09 9.29 -7.05
CA LEU A 48 9.35 8.69 -6.60
C LEU A 48 9.33 8.38 -5.10
N LEU A 49 8.83 9.31 -4.29
CA LEU A 49 8.68 9.10 -2.85
C LEU A 49 7.71 7.95 -2.54
N ASN A 50 6.59 7.86 -3.26
CA ASN A 50 5.65 6.74 -3.11
C ASN A 50 6.29 5.42 -3.52
N GLY A 51 7.02 5.39 -4.65
CA GLY A 51 7.70 4.19 -5.11
C GLY A 51 8.75 3.70 -4.11
N VAL A 52 9.72 4.54 -3.74
CA VAL A 52 10.78 4.14 -2.81
C VAL A 52 10.23 3.91 -1.40
N GLY A 53 9.37 4.81 -0.92
CA GLY A 53 8.73 4.70 0.39
C GLY A 53 7.86 3.45 0.52
N GLY A 54 7.12 3.10 -0.53
CA GLY A 54 6.31 1.90 -0.60
C GLY A 54 7.15 0.62 -0.55
N LEU A 55 8.29 0.57 -1.25
CA LEU A 55 9.22 -0.57 -1.16
C LEU A 55 9.75 -0.75 0.27
N VAL A 56 10.21 0.33 0.90
CA VAL A 56 10.69 0.31 2.29
C VAL A 56 9.57 -0.14 3.23
N LEU A 57 8.36 0.40 3.05
CA LEU A 57 7.20 0.07 3.85
C LEU A 57 6.79 -1.40 3.72
N GLY A 58 6.82 -1.96 2.50
CA GLY A 58 6.58 -3.39 2.27
C GLY A 58 7.55 -4.26 3.06
N VAL A 59 8.85 -3.93 3.03
CA VAL A 59 9.85 -4.64 3.84
C VAL A 59 9.54 -4.51 5.33
N LEU A 60 9.23 -3.30 5.82
CA LEU A 60 8.88 -3.06 7.22
C LEU A 60 7.63 -3.86 7.66
N VAL A 61 6.63 -4.02 6.79
CA VAL A 61 5.46 -4.87 7.07
C VAL A 61 5.88 -6.31 7.36
N LEU A 62 6.90 -6.85 6.68
CA LEU A 62 7.36 -8.22 6.91
C LEU A 62 8.25 -8.35 8.15
N VAL A 63 9.22 -7.46 8.30
CA VAL A 63 10.30 -7.61 9.29
C VAL A 63 9.99 -6.98 10.64
N TRP A 64 9.15 -5.94 10.68
CA TRP A 64 8.88 -5.19 11.91
C TRP A 64 7.48 -5.50 12.45
N ARG A 65 7.41 -6.44 13.41
CA ARG A 65 6.17 -6.87 14.08
C ARG A 65 5.62 -5.82 15.05
N HIS A 66 5.21 -4.69 14.47
CA HIS A 66 4.57 -3.58 15.15
C HIS A 66 3.34 -3.14 14.36
N TRP A 67 2.43 -2.40 15.02
CA TRP A 67 1.20 -1.90 14.38
C TRP A 67 1.46 -0.73 13.42
N LEU A 68 2.60 -0.02 13.59
CA LEU A 68 2.95 1.14 12.78
C LEU A 68 3.11 0.83 11.28
N PRO A 69 3.84 -0.22 10.84
CA PRO A 69 3.87 -0.60 9.43
C PRO A 69 2.49 -0.92 8.83
N LEU A 70 1.58 -1.52 9.61
CA LEU A 70 0.23 -1.82 9.13
C LEU A 70 -0.58 -0.54 8.89
N LEU A 71 -0.53 0.42 9.82
CA LEU A 71 -1.14 1.74 9.62
C LEU A 71 -0.48 2.50 8.48
N GLY A 72 0.85 2.41 8.35
CA GLY A 72 1.58 2.98 7.23
C GLY A 72 1.06 2.44 5.91
N ALA A 73 0.86 1.13 5.79
CA ALA A 73 0.34 0.49 4.57
C ALA A 73 -1.09 0.91 4.24
N ILE A 74 -1.95 1.07 5.25
CA ILE A 74 -3.31 1.62 5.06
C ILE A 74 -3.23 3.07 4.59
N GLY A 75 -2.43 3.90 5.26
CA GLY A 75 -2.24 5.30 4.92
C GLY A 75 -1.67 5.50 3.52
N PHE A 76 -0.71 4.65 3.13
CA PHE A 76 -0.15 4.58 1.78
C PHE A 76 -1.25 4.34 0.75
N GLY A 77 -2.02 3.24 0.88
CA GLY A 77 -3.08 2.92 -0.07
C GLY A 77 -4.19 3.98 -0.12
N VAL A 78 -4.58 4.56 1.02
CA VAL A 78 -5.57 5.64 1.05
C VAL A 78 -5.05 6.89 0.34
N ALA A 79 -3.81 7.29 0.61
CA ALA A 79 -3.23 8.51 0.04
C ALA A 79 -3.09 8.41 -1.48
N THR A 80 -2.55 7.30 -1.99
CA THR A 80 -2.34 7.10 -3.44
C THR A 80 -3.67 6.96 -4.17
N LEU A 81 -4.60 6.14 -3.65
CA LEU A 81 -5.92 5.97 -4.27
C LEU A 81 -6.73 7.27 -4.27
N THR A 82 -6.64 8.07 -3.19
CA THR A 82 -7.32 9.37 -3.12
C THR A 82 -6.72 10.36 -4.13
N ALA A 83 -5.39 10.44 -4.23
CA ALA A 83 -4.73 11.28 -5.22
C ALA A 83 -5.11 10.88 -6.66
N PHE A 84 -5.14 9.57 -6.92
CA PHE A 84 -5.60 9.04 -8.19
C PHE A 84 -7.06 9.41 -8.48
N ILE A 85 -7.98 9.18 -7.55
CA ILE A 85 -9.39 9.55 -7.73
C ILE A 85 -9.53 11.05 -8.01
N ILE A 86 -8.84 11.91 -7.25
CA ILE A 86 -8.84 13.36 -7.49
C ILE A 86 -8.31 13.69 -8.89
N SER A 87 -7.27 13.01 -9.36
CA SER A 87 -6.71 13.21 -10.71
C SER A 87 -7.70 12.83 -11.83
N THR A 88 -8.68 11.96 -11.55
CA THR A 88 -9.74 11.63 -12.53
C THR A 88 -10.91 12.62 -12.53
N THR A 89 -10.93 13.59 -11.60
CA THR A 89 -11.96 14.64 -11.58
C THR A 89 -11.66 15.74 -12.61
N PRO A 90 -12.65 16.56 -13.01
CA PRO A 90 -12.40 17.67 -13.94
C PRO A 90 -11.35 18.68 -13.44
N GLY A 91 -11.16 18.79 -12.12
CA GLY A 91 -10.14 19.65 -11.52
C GLY A 91 -8.71 19.10 -11.67
N GLY A 92 -8.57 17.80 -11.93
CA GLY A 92 -7.28 17.10 -11.95
C GLY A 92 -6.57 17.12 -10.59
N PHE A 93 -5.33 16.65 -10.57
CA PHE A 93 -4.46 16.68 -9.40
C PHE A 93 -3.12 17.29 -9.79
N PHE A 94 -2.86 18.51 -9.35
CA PHE A 94 -1.66 19.28 -9.74
C PHE A 94 -1.46 19.37 -11.27
N GLY A 95 -2.55 19.52 -12.03
CA GLY A 95 -2.52 19.60 -13.49
C GLY A 95 -2.46 18.25 -14.22
N VAL A 96 -2.48 17.13 -13.48
CA VAL A 96 -2.63 15.79 -14.06
C VAL A 96 -4.10 15.41 -14.14
N HIS A 97 -4.54 15.02 -15.33
CA HIS A 97 -5.88 14.51 -15.62
C HIS A 97 -5.79 13.07 -16.07
N GLU A 98 -6.00 12.16 -15.12
CA GLU A 98 -5.84 10.73 -15.36
C GLU A 98 -7.15 10.10 -15.83
N GLN A 99 -7.03 9.00 -16.57
CA GLN A 99 -8.18 8.20 -17.01
C GLN A 99 -8.06 6.78 -16.48
N TRP A 100 -9.20 6.10 -16.32
CA TRP A 100 -9.25 4.68 -15.94
C TRP A 100 -8.89 3.77 -17.12
N VAL A 101 -7.73 3.99 -17.72
CA VAL A 101 -7.27 3.31 -18.93
C VAL A 101 -5.83 2.85 -18.75
N GLY A 102 -5.55 1.62 -19.15
CA GLY A 102 -4.21 1.04 -19.10
C GLY A 102 -3.99 0.12 -17.90
N ILE A 103 -3.17 -0.91 -18.12
CA ILE A 103 -2.86 -1.94 -17.13
C ILE A 103 -2.22 -1.34 -15.85
N PRO A 104 -1.24 -0.41 -15.93
CA PRO A 104 -0.62 0.16 -14.73
C PRO A 104 -1.63 0.81 -13.78
N VAL A 105 -2.61 1.54 -14.32
CA VAL A 105 -3.66 2.21 -13.54
C VAL A 105 -4.48 1.18 -12.75
N TRP A 106 -4.94 0.12 -13.41
CA TRP A 106 -5.72 -0.93 -12.75
C TRP A 106 -4.90 -1.71 -11.72
N LEU A 107 -3.63 -2.01 -12.02
CA LEU A 107 -2.73 -2.67 -11.06
C LEU A 107 -2.50 -1.81 -9.82
N SER A 108 -2.28 -0.49 -9.98
CA SER A 108 -2.14 0.42 -8.85
C SER A 108 -3.42 0.44 -8.02
N ALA A 109 -4.58 0.71 -8.64
CA ALA A 109 -5.84 0.81 -7.91
C ALA A 109 -6.20 -0.49 -7.15
N ILE A 110 -6.05 -1.66 -7.79
CA ILE A 110 -6.35 -2.96 -7.15
C ILE A 110 -5.38 -3.21 -5.99
N SER A 111 -4.09 -2.95 -6.18
CA SER A 111 -3.08 -3.18 -5.15
C SER A 111 -3.23 -2.21 -3.97
N GLU A 112 -3.65 -0.97 -4.21
CA GLU A 112 -3.94 0.02 -3.16
C GLU A 112 -5.17 -0.36 -2.34
N ILE A 113 -6.26 -0.77 -3.01
CA ILE A 113 -7.45 -1.31 -2.33
C ILE A 113 -7.07 -2.54 -1.50
N GLY A 114 -6.24 -3.43 -2.08
CA GLY A 114 -5.69 -4.58 -1.38
C GLY A 114 -4.90 -4.19 -0.14
N ALA A 115 -4.04 -3.18 -0.22
CA ALA A 115 -3.26 -2.68 0.90
C ALA A 115 -4.15 -2.14 2.04
N ILE A 116 -5.22 -1.43 1.70
CA ILE A 116 -6.20 -0.92 2.68
C ILE A 116 -6.91 -2.10 3.37
N VAL A 117 -7.50 -3.01 2.59
CA VAL A 117 -8.32 -4.11 3.12
C VAL A 117 -7.48 -5.08 3.95
N LEU A 118 -6.32 -5.50 3.43
CA LEU A 118 -5.42 -6.42 4.11
C LEU A 118 -4.74 -5.77 5.31
N GLY A 119 -4.41 -4.47 5.23
CA GLY A 119 -3.86 -3.72 6.36
C GLY A 119 -4.85 -3.64 7.52
N VAL A 120 -6.11 -3.32 7.24
CA VAL A 120 -7.18 -3.30 8.26
C VAL A 120 -7.40 -4.70 8.83
N ALA A 121 -7.46 -5.74 7.97
CA ALA A 121 -7.63 -7.12 8.42
C ALA A 121 -6.47 -7.58 9.32
N ALA A 122 -5.22 -7.33 8.93
CA ALA A 122 -4.03 -7.66 9.72
C ALA A 122 -4.05 -6.96 11.08
N LEU A 123 -4.39 -5.67 11.10
CA LEU A 123 -4.47 -4.89 12.34
C LEU A 123 -5.55 -5.44 13.28
N LEU A 124 -6.73 -5.80 12.76
CA LEU A 124 -7.81 -6.39 13.56
C LEU A 124 -7.45 -7.78 14.11
N VAL A 125 -6.77 -8.61 13.31
CA VAL A 125 -6.33 -9.94 13.72
C VAL A 125 -5.25 -9.84 14.81
N GLU A 126 -4.25 -8.98 14.64
CA GLU A 126 -3.16 -8.82 15.61
C GLU A 126 -3.64 -8.22 16.93
N ARG A 127 -4.63 -7.30 16.92
CA ARG A 127 -5.22 -6.73 18.14
C ARG A 127 -6.05 -7.73 18.95
N ARG A 128 -6.54 -8.80 18.32
CA ARG A 128 -7.32 -9.86 18.99
C ARG A 128 -6.44 -10.97 19.58
N ALA A 129 -5.13 -10.95 19.33
CA ALA A 129 -4.21 -11.92 19.88
C ALA A 129 -4.14 -11.79 21.43
N PRO A 130 -4.38 -12.87 22.20
CA PRO A 130 -4.33 -12.80 23.67
C PRO A 130 -2.94 -12.38 24.16
N VAL A 131 -2.88 -11.37 25.04
CA VAL A 131 -1.66 -11.05 25.80
C VAL A 131 -1.32 -12.26 26.68
N PRO A 132 -0.07 -12.77 26.69
CA PRO A 132 0.31 -13.83 27.61
C PRO A 132 0.12 -13.36 29.05
N VAL A 133 -0.79 -13.99 29.80
CA VAL A 133 -0.78 -13.89 31.25
C VAL A 133 0.37 -14.80 31.70
N ALA A 134 1.40 -14.18 32.30
CA ALA A 134 2.57 -14.86 32.84
C ALA A 134 2.23 -15.66 34.10
#